data_AF-A0A068YDR6-F1
#
_entry.id   AF-A0A068YDR6-F1
#
_cell.length_a   1.000
_cell.length_b   1.000
_cell.length_c   1.000
_cell.angle_alpha   90.00
_cell.angle_beta   90.00
_cell.angle_gamma   90.00
#
_symmetry.space_group_name_H-M   'P 1'
#
loop_
_entity.id
_entity.type
_entity.pdbx_description
1 polymer ?
#
loop_
_entity_poly.entity_id
_entity_poly.type
_entity_poly.pdbx_seq_one_letter_code
_entity_poly.pdbx_strand_id
1 'polypeptide(L)'
;MLQRIERIQNHRNVQGVILVNAEGNPIRSNMDNSTSLQYTRHAEELRSMTQHVVRDLDPEDELVVLRLRTRMNEVMILPERDQTVICIQACEIFINAEKKLRWNSQGQPTERGRTQANYINKKLIFGENLLTMTGNRASRAL
;
A
#
# COMPACT_ATOMS: atom_id res chain seq x y z
N MET A 1 12.78 -18.08 8.73
CA MET A 1 12.30 -17.15 7.69
C MET A 1 11.18 -17.73 6.81
N LEU A 2 11.39 -18.86 6.12
CA LEU A 2 10.39 -19.43 5.17
C LEU A 2 8.98 -19.67 5.76
N GLN A 3 8.87 -20.21 6.98
CA GLN A 3 7.57 -20.40 7.65
C GLN A 3 6.84 -19.07 7.94
N ARG A 4 7.56 -17.95 8.12
CA ARG A 4 6.96 -16.61 8.30
C ARG A 4 6.40 -16.09 6.97
N ILE A 5 7.12 -16.33 5.87
CA ILE A 5 6.71 -15.93 4.52
C ILE A 5 5.39 -16.60 4.14
N GLU A 6 5.23 -17.90 4.38
CA GLU A 6 3.97 -18.61 4.09
C GLU A 6 2.79 -18.03 4.88
N ARG A 7 2.99 -17.66 6.15
CA ARG A 7 1.95 -17.02 6.96
C ARG A 7 1.57 -15.64 6.41
N ILE A 8 2.53 -14.87 5.94
CA ILE A 8 2.29 -13.55 5.33
C ILE A 8 1.56 -13.74 3.99
N GLN A 9 2.03 -14.63 3.13
CA GLN A 9 1.42 -14.91 1.82
C GLN A 9 -0.05 -15.32 1.93
N ASN A 10 -0.43 -16.07 2.97
CA ASN A 10 -1.81 -16.52 3.18
C ASN A 10 -2.77 -15.43 3.71
N HIS A 11 -2.28 -14.20 3.94
CA HIS A 11 -3.13 -13.12 4.40
C HIS A 11 -3.94 -12.52 3.23
N ARG A 12 -5.25 -12.30 3.43
CA ARG A 12 -6.23 -11.94 2.36
C ARG A 12 -5.80 -10.76 1.47
N ASN A 13 -5.09 -9.80 2.03
CA ASN A 13 -4.72 -8.56 1.34
C ASN A 13 -3.29 -8.58 0.77
N VAL A 14 -2.54 -9.66 0.95
CA VAL A 14 -1.18 -9.78 0.44
C VAL A 14 -1.24 -10.12 -1.05
N GLN A 15 -0.71 -9.21 -1.86
CA GLN A 15 -0.58 -9.38 -3.31
C GLN A 15 0.73 -10.07 -3.66
N GLY A 16 1.79 -9.77 -2.91
CA GLY A 16 3.12 -10.26 -3.22
C GLY A 16 4.04 -10.30 -2.01
N VAL A 17 4.98 -11.24 -2.01
CA VAL A 17 6.08 -11.32 -1.05
C VAL A 17 7.36 -11.66 -1.79
N ILE A 18 8.39 -10.85 -1.57
CA ILE A 18 9.72 -10.97 -2.17
C ILE A 18 10.71 -11.16 -1.03
N LEU A 19 11.56 -12.17 -1.14
CA LEU A 19 12.72 -12.41 -0.29
C LEU A 19 13.97 -11.97 -1.05
N VAL A 20 14.74 -11.09 -0.44
CA VAL A 20 15.93 -10.47 -1.00
C VAL A 20 17.15 -10.89 -0.17
N ASN A 21 18.28 -11.15 -0.81
CA ASN A 21 19.54 -11.43 -0.13
C ASN A 21 20.21 -10.14 0.39
N ALA A 22 21.31 -10.28 1.15
CA ALA A 22 22.10 -9.14 1.63
C ALA A 22 22.68 -8.24 0.51
N GLU A 23 22.78 -8.75 -0.72
CA GLU A 23 23.31 -8.02 -1.89
C GLU A 23 22.21 -7.20 -2.61
N GLY A 24 20.95 -7.31 -2.18
CA GLY A 24 19.83 -6.63 -2.83
C GLY A 24 19.27 -7.37 -4.05
N ASN A 25 19.52 -8.68 -4.17
CA ASN A 25 19.00 -9.53 -5.24
C ASN A 25 17.81 -10.39 -4.74
N PRO A 26 16.69 -10.45 -5.48
CA PRO A 26 15.56 -11.29 -5.09
C PRO A 26 15.90 -12.78 -5.24
N ILE A 27 15.83 -13.53 -4.12
CA ILE A 27 16.04 -14.99 -4.08
C ILE A 27 14.74 -15.75 -4.37
N ARG A 28 13.62 -15.26 -3.82
CA ARG A 28 12.30 -15.90 -3.95
C ARG A 28 11.22 -14.84 -4.05
N SER A 29 10.30 -15.02 -4.98
CA SER A 29 9.15 -14.13 -5.15
C SER A 29 7.94 -14.94 -5.60
N ASN A 30 6.74 -14.51 -5.22
CA ASN A 30 5.47 -14.99 -5.80
C ASN A 30 4.94 -14.04 -6.90
N MET A 31 5.74 -13.04 -7.29
CA MET A 31 5.45 -12.10 -8.38
C MET A 31 6.34 -12.36 -9.59
N ASP A 32 6.04 -11.73 -10.71
CA ASP A 32 6.88 -11.78 -11.89
C ASP A 32 8.27 -11.17 -11.62
N ASN A 33 9.28 -11.65 -12.35
CA ASN A 33 10.68 -11.28 -12.11
C ASN A 33 10.93 -9.77 -12.31
N SER A 34 10.33 -9.18 -13.35
CA SER A 34 10.45 -7.75 -13.66
C SER A 34 9.95 -6.87 -12.52
N THR A 35 8.74 -7.13 -12.04
CA THR A 35 8.13 -6.39 -10.93
C THR A 35 8.89 -6.63 -9.63
N SER A 36 9.31 -7.87 -9.37
CA SER A 36 10.10 -8.21 -8.18
C SER A 36 11.41 -7.42 -8.12
N LEU A 37 12.11 -7.32 -9.25
CA LEU A 37 13.36 -6.56 -9.33
C LEU A 37 13.14 -5.06 -9.13
N GLN A 38 12.07 -4.50 -9.68
CA GLN A 38 11.72 -3.08 -9.48
C GLN A 38 11.42 -2.76 -8.02
N TYR A 39 10.56 -3.55 -7.37
CA TYR A 39 10.26 -3.37 -5.95
C TYR A 39 11.50 -3.55 -5.08
N THR A 40 12.36 -4.51 -5.41
CA THR A 40 13.61 -4.75 -4.66
C THR A 40 14.51 -3.52 -4.70
N ARG A 41 14.74 -2.94 -5.88
CA ARG A 41 15.59 -1.74 -6.03
C ARG A 41 15.08 -0.57 -5.19
N HIS A 42 13.80 -0.24 -5.32
CA HIS A 42 13.21 0.87 -4.57
C HIS A 42 13.17 0.60 -3.06
N ALA A 43 12.89 -0.64 -2.65
CA ALA A 43 12.90 -1.01 -1.24
C ALA A 43 14.30 -0.90 -0.62
N GLU A 44 15.35 -1.30 -1.34
CA GLU A 44 16.73 -1.18 -0.85
C GLU A 44 17.19 0.27 -0.72
N GLU A 45 16.83 1.14 -1.67
CA GLU A 45 17.08 2.58 -1.58
C GLU A 45 16.40 3.19 -0.34
N LEU A 46 15.11 2.90 -0.14
CA LEU A 46 14.34 3.40 1.01
C LEU A 46 14.85 2.83 2.34
N ARG A 47 15.19 1.53 2.38
CA ARG A 47 15.75 0.86 3.56
C ARG A 47 17.05 1.52 3.97
N SER A 48 17.97 1.71 3.02
CA SER A 48 19.28 2.32 3.29
C SER A 48 19.12 3.72 3.88
N MET A 49 18.34 4.59 3.24
CA MET A 49 18.10 5.94 3.76
C MET A 49 17.49 5.93 5.16
N THR A 50 16.48 5.07 5.38
CA THR A 50 15.81 4.98 6.68
C THR A 50 16.75 4.46 7.77
N GLN A 51 17.59 3.47 7.46
CA GLN A 51 18.57 2.95 8.41
C GLN A 51 19.61 4.01 8.81
N HIS A 52 20.06 4.85 7.86
CA HIS A 52 20.94 5.97 8.18
C HIS A 52 20.24 6.97 9.11
N VAL A 53 19.01 7.36 8.79
CA VAL A 53 18.23 8.30 9.63
C VAL A 53 17.98 7.75 11.04
N VAL A 54 17.65 6.46 11.19
CA VAL A 54 17.46 5.84 12.51
C VAL A 54 18.75 5.89 13.33
N ARG A 55 19.89 5.53 12.72
CA ARG A 55 21.20 5.55 13.41
C ARG A 55 21.71 6.96 13.72
N ASP A 56 21.37 7.94 12.88
CA ASP A 56 21.68 9.35 13.13
C ASP A 56 20.89 9.90 14.34
N LEU A 57 19.71 9.33 14.63
CA LEU A 57 18.89 9.68 15.79
C LEU A 57 19.35 8.95 17.06
N ASP A 58 19.59 7.64 16.98
CA ASP A 58 20.16 6.82 18.05
C ASP A 58 21.04 5.72 17.43
N PRO A 59 22.37 5.73 17.69
CA PRO A 59 23.28 4.75 17.10
C PRO A 59 23.05 3.31 17.60
N GLU A 60 22.36 3.12 18.73
CA GLU A 60 22.02 1.80 19.28
C GLU A 60 20.71 1.24 18.71
N ASP A 61 19.90 2.05 18.00
CA ASP A 61 18.63 1.61 17.44
C ASP A 61 18.78 1.00 16.04
N GLU A 62 17.94 0.00 15.75
CA GLU A 62 17.92 -0.71 14.48
C GLU A 62 16.55 -0.65 13.83
N LEU A 63 16.53 -0.40 12.51
CA LEU A 63 15.29 -0.45 11.74
C LEU A 63 14.70 -1.86 11.79
N VAL A 64 13.57 -2.04 12.48
CA VAL A 64 12.84 -3.32 12.56
C VAL A 64 11.89 -3.52 11.38
N VAL A 65 11.14 -2.48 11.02
CA VAL A 65 10.17 -2.52 9.91
C VAL A 65 9.95 -1.13 9.33
N LEU A 66 9.88 -1.06 8.00
CA LEU A 66 9.46 0.12 7.27
C LEU A 66 8.15 -0.16 6.55
N ARG A 67 7.10 0.59 6.88
CA ARG A 67 5.77 0.45 6.28
C ARG A 67 5.42 1.71 5.49
N LEU A 68 5.40 1.58 4.17
CA LEU A 68 5.06 2.63 3.23
C LEU A 68 3.65 2.39 2.67
N ARG A 69 2.71 3.28 3.00
CA ARG A 69 1.36 3.23 2.46
C ARG A 69 1.20 4.23 1.34
N THR A 70 0.93 3.72 0.14
CA THR A 70 0.52 4.53 -1.01
C THR A 70 -1.00 4.50 -1.15
N ARG A 71 -1.50 5.16 -2.20
CA ARG A 71 -2.90 5.06 -2.59
C ARG A 71 -3.26 3.59 -2.87
N MET A 72 -2.61 2.96 -3.84
CA MET A 72 -3.03 1.63 -4.30
C MET A 72 -2.50 0.50 -3.43
N ASN A 73 -1.26 0.64 -2.96
CA ASN A 73 -0.51 -0.44 -2.33
C ASN A 73 0.06 -0.02 -0.99
N GLU A 74 0.24 -0.99 -0.12
CA GLU A 74 0.99 -0.89 1.11
C GLU A 74 2.19 -1.82 1.03
N VAL A 75 3.39 -1.24 1.13
CA VAL A 75 4.65 -1.96 1.04
C VAL A 75 5.27 -2.01 2.43
N MET A 76 5.57 -3.20 2.91
CA MET A 76 6.25 -3.44 4.17
C MET A 76 7.63 -4.03 3.88
N ILE A 77 8.67 -3.40 4.39
CA ILE A 77 10.07 -3.82 4.26
C ILE A 77 10.54 -4.24 5.64
N LEU A 78 10.91 -5.51 5.77
CA LEU A 78 11.36 -6.13 7.01
C LEU A 78 12.81 -6.56 6.81
N PRO A 79 13.79 -5.74 7.22
CA PRO A 79 15.18 -6.15 7.25
C PRO A 79 15.41 -7.19 8.35
N GLU A 80 15.97 -8.35 8.00
CA GLU A 80 16.66 -9.26 8.92
C GLU A 80 18.18 -9.19 8.61
N ARG A 81 19.03 -9.81 9.45
CA ARG A 81 20.50 -9.66 9.38
C ARG A 81 21.08 -9.89 7.98
N ASP A 82 20.66 -10.95 7.30
CA ASP A 82 21.23 -11.38 6.01
C ASP A 82 20.20 -11.38 4.86
N GLN A 83 18.94 -11.05 5.16
CA GLN A 83 17.83 -11.15 4.22
C GLN A 83 16.81 -10.05 4.49
N THR A 84 16.22 -9.50 3.43
CA THR A 84 15.12 -8.55 3.52
C THR A 84 13.85 -9.19 2.99
N VAL A 85 12.74 -9.06 3.72
CA VAL A 85 11.41 -9.43 3.22
C VAL A 85 10.65 -8.18 2.84
N ILE A 86 10.18 -8.16 1.60
CA ILE A 86 9.30 -7.12 1.06
C ILE A 86 7.92 -7.76 0.90
N CYS A 87 6.94 -7.21 1.60
CA CYS A 87 5.54 -7.62 1.50
C CYS A 87 4.74 -6.50 0.84
N ILE A 88 3.99 -6.84 -0.20
CA ILE A 88 3.17 -5.91 -0.97
C ILE A 88 1.71 -6.31 -0.73
N GLN A 89 0.93 -5.34 -0.26
CA GLN A 89 -0.47 -5.51 0.11
C GLN A 89 -1.35 -4.53 -0.65
N ALA A 90 -2.56 -4.95 -0.98
CA ALA A 90 -3.55 -4.05 -1.55
C ALA A 90 -4.11 -3.10 -0.48
N CYS A 91 -4.23 -1.82 -0.81
CA CYS A 91 -4.88 -0.85 0.06
C CYS A 91 -6.41 -1.04 0.01
N GLU A 92 -7.00 -1.52 1.10
CA GLU A 92 -8.45 -1.84 1.18
C GLU A 92 -9.38 -0.66 0.83
N ILE A 93 -8.92 0.58 0.99
CA ILE A 93 -9.72 1.78 0.69
C ILE A 93 -10.16 1.80 -0.78
N PHE A 94 -9.33 1.29 -1.70
CA PHE A 94 -9.65 1.22 -3.13
C PHE A 94 -10.54 0.03 -3.47
N ILE A 95 -10.27 -1.14 -2.87
CA ILE A 95 -11.07 -2.35 -3.07
C ILE A 95 -12.54 -2.09 -2.69
N ASN A 96 -12.77 -1.41 -1.57
CA ASN A 96 -14.13 -1.10 -1.11
C ASN A 96 -14.77 0.06 -1.90
N ALA A 97 -13.97 0.98 -2.44
CA ALA A 97 -14.46 2.04 -3.31
C ALA A 97 -14.98 1.46 -4.65
N GLU A 98 -14.21 0.60 -5.32
CA GLU A 98 -14.64 -0.05 -6.57
C GLU A 98 -15.84 -0.98 -6.37
N LYS A 99 -15.88 -1.74 -5.27
CA LYS A 99 -17.04 -2.59 -4.93
C LYS A 99 -18.33 -1.78 -4.68
N LYS A 100 -18.21 -0.53 -4.23
CA LYS A 100 -19.35 0.40 -4.08
C LYS A 100 -19.75 1.08 -5.40
N LEU A 101 -18.88 1.07 -6.41
CA LEU A 101 -19.14 1.62 -7.75
C LEU A 101 -19.90 0.64 -8.66
N ARG A 102 -20.59 -0.36 -8.11
CA ARG A 102 -21.24 -1.44 -8.87
C ARG A 102 -22.11 -0.91 -10.02
N TRP A 103 -21.80 -1.45 -11.19
CA TRP A 103 -22.59 -1.42 -12.39
C TRP A 103 -23.97 -2.02 -12.13
N ASN A 104 -25.00 -1.49 -12.77
CA ASN A 104 -26.31 -2.12 -12.76
C ASN A 104 -26.29 -3.43 -13.58
N SER A 105 -27.40 -4.17 -13.59
CA SER A 105 -27.56 -5.44 -14.32
C SER A 105 -27.28 -5.37 -15.83
N GLN A 106 -27.17 -4.15 -16.38
CA GLN A 106 -26.91 -3.86 -17.79
C GLN A 106 -25.45 -3.46 -18.05
N GLY A 107 -24.57 -3.55 -17.04
CA GLY A 107 -23.16 -3.16 -17.20
C GLY A 107 -22.97 -1.65 -17.38
N GLN A 108 -23.89 -0.82 -16.88
CA GLN A 108 -23.78 0.65 -16.85
C GLN A 108 -23.52 1.17 -15.43
N PRO A 109 -22.68 2.20 -15.22
CA PRO A 109 -22.36 2.69 -13.89
C PRO A 109 -23.59 3.40 -13.33
N THR A 110 -23.99 3.05 -12.11
CA THR A 110 -25.12 3.70 -11.44
C THR A 110 -24.86 5.20 -11.23
N GLU A 111 -25.89 6.05 -11.23
CA GLU A 111 -25.72 7.52 -11.06
C GLU A 111 -25.00 7.89 -9.76
N ARG A 112 -25.29 7.17 -8.66
CA ARG A 112 -24.55 7.30 -7.39
C ARG A 112 -23.07 6.91 -7.56
N GLY A 113 -22.78 5.91 -8.39
CA GLY A 113 -21.43 5.51 -8.76
C GLY A 113 -20.70 6.59 -9.57
N ARG A 114 -21.38 7.27 -10.50
CA ARG A 114 -20.78 8.37 -11.29
C ARG A 114 -20.38 9.57 -10.42
N THR A 115 -21.24 9.98 -9.49
CA THR A 115 -20.94 11.09 -8.56
C THR A 115 -19.84 10.72 -7.56
N GLN A 116 -19.84 9.49 -7.04
CA GLN A 116 -18.80 9.01 -6.12
C GLN A 116 -17.46 8.79 -6.83
N ALA A 117 -17.45 8.30 -8.07
CA ALA A 117 -16.26 8.17 -8.91
C ALA A 117 -15.63 9.54 -9.20
N ASN A 118 -16.44 10.57 -9.46
CA ASN A 118 -15.94 11.94 -9.60
C ASN A 118 -15.34 12.48 -8.30
N TYR A 119 -15.93 12.18 -7.13
CA TYR A 119 -15.35 12.56 -5.83
C TYR A 119 -14.04 11.83 -5.53
N ILE A 120 -13.97 10.53 -5.85
CA ILE A 120 -12.78 9.71 -5.67
C ILE A 120 -11.68 10.17 -6.63
N ASN A 121 -11.95 10.33 -7.94
CA ASN A 121 -10.98 10.88 -8.89
C ASN A 121 -10.48 12.26 -8.46
N LYS A 122 -11.37 13.15 -7.98
CA LYS A 122 -10.96 14.47 -7.50
C LYS A 122 -10.06 14.37 -6.25
N LYS A 123 -10.31 13.45 -5.33
CA LYS A 123 -9.47 13.20 -4.13
C LYS A 123 -8.14 12.49 -4.45
N LEU A 124 -8.11 11.69 -5.52
CA LEU A 124 -6.92 10.99 -6.01
C LEU A 124 -6.00 11.89 -6.84
N ILE A 125 -6.56 12.79 -7.65
CA ILE A 125 -5.81 13.68 -8.53
C ILE A 125 -5.30 14.92 -7.77
N PHE A 126 -6.09 15.49 -6.86
CA PHE A 126 -5.75 16.78 -6.22
C PHE A 126 -5.14 16.70 -4.82
N GLY A 127 -5.07 15.51 -4.20
CA GLY A 127 -4.36 15.37 -2.91
C GLY A 127 -4.87 16.25 -1.76
N GLU A 128 -6.12 16.71 -1.80
CA GLU A 128 -6.64 17.59 -0.77
C GLU A 128 -7.26 16.81 0.41
N ASN A 129 -6.70 17.05 1.59
CA ASN A 129 -7.40 16.87 2.86
C ASN A 129 -8.56 17.88 2.93
N LEU A 130 -9.72 17.55 2.36
CA LEU A 130 -10.94 18.31 2.67
C LEU A 130 -11.57 17.79 3.95
N LEU A 131 -11.41 18.60 4.99
CA LEU A 131 -12.10 18.62 6.26
C LEU A 131 -13.57 18.16 6.18
N THR A 132 -13.97 17.43 7.21
CA THR A 132 -15.36 17.25 7.64
C THR A 132 -16.15 18.56 7.56
N MET A 133 -17.21 18.58 6.74
CA MET A 133 -18.36 19.44 6.97
C MET A 133 -19.52 18.55 7.41
N THR A 134 -19.59 18.30 8.71
CA THR A 134 -20.89 18.04 9.34
C THR A 134 -21.64 19.37 9.32
N GLY A 135 -22.82 19.37 8.71
CA GLY A 135 -23.60 20.58 8.53
C GLY A 135 -25.05 20.23 8.27
N ASN A 136 -25.70 19.65 9.27
CA ASN A 136 -27.16 19.58 9.32
C ASN A 136 -27.70 20.93 9.79
N ARG A 137 -28.16 21.77 8.85
CA ARG A 137 -29.09 22.91 8.97
C ARG A 137 -29.24 23.42 7.52
N ALA A 138 -30.40 23.52 6.89
CA ALA A 138 -31.76 23.57 7.39
C ALA A 138 -32.73 23.07 6.31
N SER A 139 -33.75 22.35 6.77
CA SER A 139 -35.03 22.23 6.08
C SER A 139 -35.76 23.58 6.08
N ARG A 140 -36.49 23.86 4.98
CA ARG A 140 -37.61 24.82 4.83
C ARG A 140 -37.34 26.32 5.04
N ALA A 141 -37.59 27.11 3.99
CA ALA A 141 -38.66 28.12 3.97
C ALA A 141 -38.76 28.78 2.57
N LEU A 142 -39.98 28.72 2.01
CA LEU A 142 -40.52 29.43 0.83
C LEU A 142 -39.97 29.04 -0.56
#